data_AF-A0A182XPI3-F1
#
_entry.id   AF-A0A182XPI3-F1
#
_cell.length_a   1.000
_cell.length_b   1.000
_cell.length_c   1.000
_cell.angle_alpha   90.00
_cell.angle_beta   90.00
_cell.angle_gamma   90.00
#
_symmetry.space_group_name_H-M   'P 1'
#
loop_
_entity.id
_entity.type
_entity.pdbx_description
1 polymer ?
#
loop_
_entity_poly.entity_id
_entity_poly.type
_entity_poly.pdbx_seq_one_letter_code
_entity_poly.pdbx_strand_id
1 'polypeptide(L)'
;FEHGENYPNGEDSDDFYHGASDENDSYEIFDHLSLLDCLRFFAIKSQLPRSVVNMLLAILRKKVDATLPKDSRTLVRTPPRAAGSIYKIGGGDFWYGGLSPVLTKYFQNIEPRDEPFKLDVLVDGLSLHKDGPIQV
;
A
#
# COMPACT_ATOMS: atom_id res chain seq x y z
N PHE A 1 30.29 -7.68 55.36
CA PHE A 1 28.90 -7.71 55.84
C PHE A 1 28.68 -6.38 56.55
N GLU A 2 27.95 -5.37 56.08
CA GLU A 2 26.90 -5.15 55.06
C GLU A 2 26.97 -3.62 54.74
N HIS A 3 27.26 -3.15 53.52
CA HIS A 3 26.29 -2.66 52.51
C HIS A 3 24.94 -2.26 53.14
N GLY A 4 24.58 -0.99 53.29
CA GLY A 4 24.51 0.04 52.26
C GLY A 4 23.02 0.34 52.01
N GLU A 5 22.55 1.48 52.51
CA GLU A 5 21.29 2.20 52.18
C GLU A 5 20.04 1.37 51.86
N ASN A 6 19.11 1.30 52.82
CA ASN A 6 17.75 0.78 52.61
C ASN A 6 16.74 1.92 52.70
N TYR A 7 16.29 2.43 51.55
CA TYR A 7 15.05 3.18 51.44
C TYR A 7 14.08 2.40 50.56
N PRO A 8 12.92 1.99 51.09
CA PRO A 8 11.77 1.83 50.22
C PRO A 8 10.51 2.47 50.82
N ASN A 9 9.89 3.37 50.06
CA ASN A 9 8.46 3.36 49.68
C ASN A 9 7.87 4.76 49.50
N GLY A 10 7.11 4.89 48.42
CA GLY A 10 6.50 6.11 47.90
C GLY A 10 7.19 6.41 46.57
N GLU A 11 6.60 6.20 45.41
CA GLU A 11 5.22 6.55 45.03
C GLU A 11 4.69 5.54 43.98
N ASP A 12 3.46 5.08 44.19
CA ASP A 12 2.61 4.57 43.11
C ASP A 12 2.43 5.71 42.09
N SER A 13 3.07 5.57 40.93
CA SER A 13 2.66 6.29 39.73
C SER A 13 1.92 5.31 38.83
N ASP A 14 0.62 5.20 39.08
CA ASP A 14 -0.33 4.73 38.07
C ASP A 14 -0.36 5.78 36.96
N ASP A 15 0.55 5.60 35.99
CA ASP A 15 0.56 6.35 34.74
C ASP A 15 -0.67 5.91 33.92
N PHE A 16 -1.81 6.48 34.27
CA PHE A 16 -3.06 6.41 33.52
C PHE A 16 -2.78 7.01 32.14
N TYR A 17 -2.45 6.15 31.17
CA TYR A 17 -2.39 6.49 29.75
C TYR A 17 -3.78 6.97 29.33
N HIS A 18 -4.01 8.26 29.49
CA HIS A 18 -5.15 8.94 28.92
C HIS A 18 -4.93 8.96 27.42
N GLY A 19 -5.43 7.93 26.74
CA GLY A 19 -5.54 7.92 25.29
C GLY A 19 -6.35 9.14 24.88
N ALA A 20 -5.66 10.20 24.47
CA ALA A 20 -6.27 11.30 23.77
C ALA A 20 -6.74 10.70 22.43
N SER A 21 -8.01 10.30 22.38
CA SER A 21 -8.70 10.04 21.13
C SER A 21 -8.78 11.40 20.43
N ASP A 22 -7.79 11.65 19.57
CA ASP A 22 -7.78 12.79 18.67
C ASP A 22 -8.90 12.52 17.66
N GLU A 23 -10.03 13.20 17.82
CA GLU A 23 -11.14 13.09 16.89
C GLU A 23 -10.66 13.61 15.53
N ASN A 24 -10.47 12.66 14.60
CA ASN A 24 -9.99 12.79 13.21
C ASN A 24 -8.47 12.66 13.01
N ASP A 25 -7.92 11.47 13.33
CA ASP A 25 -6.60 11.08 12.82
C ASP A 25 -6.66 10.97 11.28
N SER A 26 -6.00 11.91 10.61
CA SER A 26 -5.93 11.97 9.13
C SER A 26 -5.26 10.73 8.51
N TYR A 27 -4.70 9.84 9.32
CA TYR A 27 -3.95 8.66 8.92
C TYR A 27 -4.59 7.31 9.32
N GLU A 28 -5.84 7.30 9.81
CA GLU A 28 -6.61 6.07 10.11
C GLU A 28 -6.59 5.03 8.98
N ILE A 29 -6.46 5.49 7.72
CA ILE A 29 -6.34 4.61 6.55
C ILE A 29 -5.18 3.60 6.68
N PHE A 30 -4.12 3.94 7.42
CA PHE A 30 -2.96 3.07 7.59
C PHE A 30 -3.17 1.97 8.62
N ASP A 31 -4.15 2.07 9.52
CA ASP A 31 -4.43 1.04 10.53
C ASP A 31 -4.91 -0.27 9.92
N HIS A 32 -5.55 -0.19 8.75
CA HIS A 32 -6.06 -1.33 8.01
C HIS A 32 -5.11 -1.82 6.90
N LEU A 33 -3.95 -1.19 6.75
CA LEU A 33 -3.01 -1.50 5.68
C LEU A 33 -1.75 -2.18 6.22
N SER A 34 -1.16 -3.05 5.41
CA SER A 34 0.15 -3.61 5.75
C SER A 34 1.21 -2.51 5.70
N LEU A 35 2.30 -2.63 6.47
CA LEU A 35 3.44 -1.71 6.41
C LEU A 35 3.93 -1.50 4.96
N LEU A 36 3.90 -2.56 4.15
CA LEU A 36 4.27 -2.51 2.74
C LEU A 36 3.32 -1.61 1.94
N ASP A 37 2.02 -1.73 2.16
CA ASP A 37 0.99 -0.95 1.48
C ASP A 37 1.02 0.52 1.94
N CYS A 38 1.28 0.79 3.22
CA CYS A 38 1.49 2.15 3.74
C CYS A 38 2.68 2.83 3.05
N LEU A 39 3.82 2.14 2.99
CA LEU A 39 5.03 2.67 2.33
C LEU A 39 4.83 2.87 0.84
N ARG A 40 4.08 1.97 0.19
CA ARG A 40 3.73 2.09 -1.22
C ARG A 40 2.82 3.28 -1.47
N PHE A 41 1.77 3.44 -0.67
CA PHE A 41 0.86 4.59 -0.74
C PHE A 41 1.62 5.89 -0.53
N PHE A 42 2.47 5.96 0.50
CA PHE A 42 3.29 7.13 0.82
C PHE A 42 4.23 7.52 -0.33
N ALA A 43 4.92 6.54 -0.93
CA ALA A 43 5.83 6.76 -2.04
C ALA A 43 5.12 7.31 -3.29
N ILE A 44 3.93 6.77 -3.61
CA ILE A 44 3.13 7.20 -4.77
C ILE A 44 2.49 8.57 -4.53
N LYS A 45 1.83 8.74 -3.37
CA LYS A 45 1.10 9.97 -3.01
C LYS A 45 2.02 11.19 -2.98
N SER A 46 3.23 11.02 -2.43
CA SER A 46 4.21 12.10 -2.28
C SER A 46 5.17 12.21 -3.47
N GLN A 47 4.99 11.38 -4.51
CA GLN A 47 5.84 11.35 -5.71
C GLN A 47 7.34 11.28 -5.39
N LEU A 48 7.71 10.44 -4.42
CA LEU A 48 9.08 10.42 -3.93
C LEU A 48 10.06 9.93 -5.01
N PRO A 49 11.24 10.56 -5.14
CA PRO A 49 12.29 10.05 -6.01
C PRO A 49 12.71 8.64 -5.59
N ARG A 50 13.03 7.79 -6.57
CA ARG A 50 13.47 6.40 -6.35
C ARG A 50 14.63 6.29 -5.35
N SER A 51 15.57 7.23 -5.38
CA SER A 51 16.70 7.29 -4.44
C SER A 51 16.25 7.44 -3.00
N VAL A 52 15.26 8.31 -2.74
CA VAL A 52 14.69 8.57 -1.41
C VAL A 52 13.97 7.33 -0.90
N VAL A 53 13.13 6.70 -1.74
CA VAL A 53 12.42 5.47 -1.39
C VAL A 53 13.40 4.33 -1.08
N ASN A 54 14.45 4.16 -1.90
CA ASN A 54 15.47 3.14 -1.66
C ASN A 54 16.22 3.38 -0.33
N MET A 55 16.50 4.64 0.00
CA MET A 55 17.13 5.01 1.26
C MET A 55 16.22 4.72 2.45
N LEU A 56 14.94 5.10 2.37
CA LEU A 56 13.93 4.80 3.40
C LEU A 56 13.82 3.29 3.64
N LEU A 57 13.66 2.50 2.58
CA LEU A 57 13.60 1.05 2.66
C LEU A 57 14.88 0.46 3.29
N ALA A 58 16.05 1.01 2.98
CA ALA A 58 17.31 0.57 3.58
C ALA A 58 17.40 0.87 5.08
N ILE A 59 16.90 2.02 5.53
CA ILE A 59 16.84 2.38 6.95
C ILE A 59 15.90 1.42 7.68
N LEU A 60 14.70 1.21 7.16
CA LEU A 60 13.69 0.35 7.79
C LEU A 60 14.15 -1.11 7.90
N ARG A 61 14.78 -1.66 6.86
CA ARG A 61 15.39 -3.01 6.93
C ARG A 61 16.46 -3.13 8.02
N LYS A 62 17.26 -2.08 8.22
CA LYS A 62 18.39 -2.10 9.17
C LYS A 62 18.01 -1.78 10.61
N LYS A 63 16.92 -1.04 10.82
CA LYS A 63 16.55 -0.50 12.14
C LYS A 63 15.28 -1.09 12.72
N VAL A 64 14.37 -1.57 11.87
CA VAL A 64 13.05 -2.07 12.27
C VAL A 64 12.91 -3.57 11.98
N ASP A 65 13.98 -4.21 11.47
CA ASP A 65 14.00 -5.61 11.02
C ASP A 65 12.81 -5.99 10.13
N ALA A 66 12.34 -5.02 9.34
CA ALA A 66 11.18 -5.19 8.49
C ALA A 66 11.57 -5.93 7.20
N THR A 67 10.84 -6.99 6.86
CA THR A 67 10.97 -7.72 5.59
C THR A 67 10.46 -6.87 4.42
N LEU A 68 11.29 -5.94 3.95
CA LEU A 68 10.95 -4.98 2.91
C LEU A 68 11.74 -5.21 1.62
N PRO A 69 11.17 -4.86 0.45
CA PRO A 69 11.86 -4.97 -0.83
C PRO A 69 13.14 -4.15 -0.86
N LYS A 70 14.15 -4.62 -1.61
CA LYS A 70 15.43 -3.90 -1.77
C LYS A 70 15.24 -2.55 -2.46
N ASP A 71 14.39 -2.52 -3.48
CA ASP A 71 14.22 -1.40 -4.41
C ASP A 71 12.76 -0.90 -4.47
N SER A 72 12.61 0.40 -4.62
CA SER A 72 11.41 1.17 -4.92
C SER A 72 10.59 0.58 -6.08
N ARG A 73 11.24 0.05 -7.12
CA ARG A 73 10.57 -0.63 -8.23
C ARG A 73 9.77 -1.82 -7.75
N THR A 74 10.30 -2.59 -6.80
CA THR A 74 9.63 -3.75 -6.22
C THR A 74 8.57 -3.35 -5.22
N LEU A 75 8.78 -2.27 -4.46
CA LEU A 75 7.76 -1.71 -3.56
C LEU A 75 6.52 -1.25 -4.33
N VAL A 76 6.72 -0.54 -5.45
CA VAL A 76 5.62 0.03 -6.24
C VAL A 76 5.03 -0.96 -7.23
N ARG A 77 5.73 -2.09 -7.51
CA ARG A 77 5.24 -3.12 -8.42
C ARG A 77 3.90 -3.63 -7.92
N THR A 78 2.88 -3.53 -8.77
CA THR A 78 1.60 -4.18 -8.51
C THR A 78 1.86 -5.68 -8.34
N PRO A 79 1.42 -6.28 -7.23
CA PRO A 79 1.57 -7.72 -7.06
C PRO A 79 0.94 -8.41 -8.27
N PRO A 80 1.59 -9.41 -8.89
CA PRO A 80 1.03 -10.15 -10.02
C PRO A 80 -0.33 -10.78 -9.70
N ARG A 81 -0.69 -10.89 -8.42
CA ARG A 81 -1.98 -11.41 -7.96
C ARG A 81 -3.17 -10.49 -8.20
N ALA A 82 -2.97 -9.20 -8.51
CA ALA A 82 -4.05 -8.37 -9.05
C ALA A 82 -4.35 -8.71 -10.53
N ALA A 83 -3.52 -9.55 -11.17
CA ALA A 83 -3.77 -10.16 -12.46
C ALA A 83 -4.19 -11.65 -12.36
N GLY A 84 -4.46 -12.17 -11.16
CA GLY A 84 -4.93 -13.54 -10.94
C GLY A 84 -6.43 -13.51 -10.64
N SER A 85 -7.34 -13.98 -11.47
CA SER A 85 -7.26 -15.06 -12.44
C SER A 85 -8.24 -14.78 -13.56
N ILE A 86 -7.89 -15.20 -14.78
CA ILE A 86 -8.88 -15.31 -15.85
C ILE A 86 -9.74 -16.54 -15.52
N TYR A 87 -11.02 -16.32 -15.26
CA TYR A 87 -11.97 -17.39 -14.93
C TYR A 87 -12.72 -17.83 -16.18
N LYS A 88 -12.87 -19.15 -16.38
CA LYS A 88 -13.73 -19.67 -17.44
C LYS A 88 -15.19 -19.47 -17.05
N ILE A 89 -15.93 -18.78 -17.90
CA ILE A 89 -17.39 -18.67 -17.84
C ILE A 89 -17.98 -19.42 -19.04
N GLY A 90 -19.28 -19.77 -19.00
CA GLY A 90 -19.93 -20.65 -19.98
C GLY A 90 -19.86 -20.23 -21.46
N GLY A 91 -19.31 -19.05 -21.78
CA GLY A 91 -19.08 -18.57 -23.14
C GLY A 91 -17.75 -17.85 -23.36
N GLY A 92 -16.78 -17.91 -22.43
CA GLY A 92 -15.52 -17.21 -22.59
C GLY A 92 -14.65 -17.12 -21.34
N ASP A 93 -13.69 -16.19 -21.39
CA ASP A 93 -12.72 -15.91 -20.35
C ASP A 93 -13.05 -14.58 -19.66
N PHE A 94 -13.19 -14.60 -18.34
CA PHE A 94 -13.52 -13.43 -17.52
C PHE A 94 -12.30 -12.94 -16.77
N TRP A 95 -11.96 -11.66 -16.92
CA TRP A 95 -10.90 -10.99 -16.17
C TRP A 95 -11.45 -9.71 -15.53
N TYR A 96 -11.09 -9.46 -14.28
CA TYR A 96 -11.61 -8.34 -13.51
C TYR A 96 -10.49 -7.58 -12.79
N GLY A 97 -10.27 -6.33 -13.22
CA GLY A 97 -9.14 -5.48 -12.83
C GLY A 97 -9.42 -4.43 -11.75
N GLY A 98 -10.47 -4.59 -10.93
CA GLY A 98 -10.62 -3.78 -9.70
C GLY A 98 -11.49 -2.53 -9.76
N LEU A 99 -12.43 -2.40 -10.71
CA LEU A 99 -13.36 -1.25 -10.75
C LEU A 99 -14.59 -1.38 -9.83
N SER A 100 -14.90 -2.57 -9.32
CA SER A 100 -16.07 -2.86 -8.47
C SER A 100 -16.16 -1.97 -7.25
N PRO A 101 -15.13 -1.71 -6.42
CA PRO A 101 -15.35 -0.87 -5.25
C PRO A 101 -15.85 0.54 -5.61
N VAL A 102 -15.36 1.08 -6.73
CA VAL A 102 -15.75 2.40 -7.24
C VAL A 102 -17.15 2.35 -7.87
N LEU A 103 -17.40 1.36 -8.74
CA LEU A 103 -18.69 1.22 -9.42
C LEU A 103 -19.81 0.84 -8.44
N THR A 104 -19.56 -0.08 -7.51
CA THR A 104 -20.49 -0.45 -6.44
C THR A 104 -20.83 0.76 -5.58
N LYS A 105 -19.84 1.58 -5.18
CA LYS A 105 -20.10 2.81 -4.43
C LYS A 105 -20.87 3.85 -5.24
N TYR A 106 -20.57 3.98 -6.53
CA TYR A 106 -21.23 4.95 -7.41
C TYR A 106 -22.71 4.57 -7.68
N PHE A 107 -22.97 3.29 -7.96
CA PHE A 107 -24.30 2.77 -8.28
C PHE A 107 -25.11 2.29 -7.08
N GLN A 108 -24.61 2.45 -5.85
CA GLN A 108 -25.32 2.01 -4.63
C GLN A 108 -26.73 2.60 -4.49
N ASN A 109 -26.94 3.83 -4.99
CA ASN A 109 -28.21 4.58 -4.90
C ASN A 109 -28.66 5.10 -6.27
N ILE A 110 -28.04 4.63 -7.36
CA ILE A 110 -28.34 5.08 -8.72
C ILE A 110 -28.64 3.82 -9.53
N GLU A 111 -29.86 3.73 -10.05
CA GLU A 111 -30.21 2.67 -10.99
C GLU A 111 -29.41 2.90 -12.28
N PRO A 112 -28.57 1.93 -12.70
CA PRO A 112 -27.79 2.08 -13.92
C PRO A 112 -28.75 2.17 -15.10
N ARG A 113 -28.59 3.19 -15.94
CA ARG A 113 -29.24 3.19 -17.25
C ARG A 113 -28.45 2.26 -18.15
N ASP A 114 -29.15 1.43 -18.92
CA ASP A 114 -28.58 0.62 -19.99
C ASP A 114 -28.19 1.55 -21.17
N GLU A 115 -27.17 2.37 -20.94
CA GLU A 115 -26.57 3.21 -21.97
C GLU A 115 -25.27 2.54 -22.46
N PRO A 116 -25.15 2.26 -23.77
CA PRO A 116 -23.91 1.73 -24.30
C PRO A 116 -22.82 2.79 -24.13
N PHE A 117 -21.77 2.47 -23.39
CA PHE A 117 -20.59 3.33 -23.27
C PHE A 117 -19.48 2.82 -24.17
N LYS A 118 -18.71 3.75 -24.73
CA LYS A 118 -17.53 3.44 -25.52
C LYS A 118 -16.31 3.43 -24.60
N LEU A 119 -15.63 2.30 -24.51
CA LEU A 119 -14.37 2.18 -23.80
C LEU A 119 -13.23 2.08 -24.80
N ASP A 120 -12.44 3.14 -24.93
CA ASP A 120 -11.22 3.12 -25.73
C ASP A 120 -10.07 2.60 -24.85
N VAL A 121 -9.75 1.31 -25.00
CA VAL A 121 -8.64 0.65 -24.28
C VAL A 121 -7.36 0.78 -25.09
N LEU A 122 -6.37 1.52 -24.59
CA LEU A 122 -5.02 1.53 -25.13
C LEU A 122 -4.17 0.51 -24.36
N VAL A 123 -3.85 -0.62 -24.99
CA VAL A 123 -2.88 -1.57 -24.46
C VAL A 123 -1.51 -1.18 -25.01
N ASP A 124 -0.76 -0.38 -24.26
CA ASP A 124 0.61 -0.03 -24.62
C ASP A 124 1.54 -1.21 -24.30
N GLY A 125 2.12 -1.80 -25.35
CA GLY A 125 3.13 -2.85 -25.29
C GLY A 125 4.56 -2.32 -25.37
N LEU A 126 4.79 -1.01 -25.19
CA LEU A 126 6.14 -0.44 -25.28
C LEU A 126 7.05 -1.00 -24.18
N SER A 127 8.14 -1.62 -24.64
CA SER A 127 9.20 -2.15 -23.80
C SER A 127 9.79 -1.04 -22.92
N LEU A 128 9.86 -1.29 -21.60
CA LEU A 128 10.48 -0.42 -20.61
C LEU A 128 12.02 -0.31 -20.74
N HIS A 129 12.62 -0.90 -21.78
CA HIS A 129 14.04 -0.72 -22.11
C HIS A 129 14.20 -0.22 -23.54
N LYS A 130 14.84 0.94 -23.68
CA LYS A 130 15.55 1.28 -24.91
C LYS A 130 16.80 0.44 -24.90
N ASP A 131 16.91 -0.56 -25.77
CA ASP A 131 18.20 -1.07 -26.25
C ASP A 131 18.00 -1.82 -27.57
N GLY A 132 18.48 -1.21 -28.66
CA GLY A 132 18.70 -1.87 -29.95
C GLY A 132 17.97 -1.21 -31.14
N PRO A 133 18.69 -0.82 -32.22
CA PRO A 133 18.04 -0.35 -33.43
C PRO A 133 17.33 -1.50 -34.13
N ILE A 134 16.16 -1.19 -34.67
CA ILE A 134 15.39 -2.07 -35.54
C ILE A 134 16.20 -2.19 -36.85
N GLN A 135 16.77 -3.35 -37.12
CA GLN A 135 17.34 -3.62 -38.44
C GLN A 135 16.20 -3.98 -39.40
N VAL A 136 16.18 -3.26 -40.53
CA VAL A 136 15.30 -3.45 -41.68
C VAL A 136 15.86 -4.52 -42.60
#